data_AF-A0AAE0H5M8-F1
#
_entry.id   AF-A0AAE0H5M8-F1
#
_cell.length_a   1.000
_cell.length_b   1.000
_cell.length_c   1.000
_cell.angle_alpha   90.00
_cell.angle_beta   90.00
_cell.angle_gamma   90.00
#
_symmetry.space_group_name_H-M   'P 1'
#
loop_
_entity.id
_entity.type
_entity.pdbx_description
1 polymer ?
#
loop_
_entity_poly.entity_id
_entity_poly.type
_entity_poly.pdbx_seq_one_letter_code
_entity_poly.pdbx_strand_id
1 'polypeptide(L)'
;MIGDPAISTSDEAITAVVTLVLNDLCFGETQALRVHVDGAREMVMARGGLAALGGQHDLAKMVLVADLATAIAVDTSPSFSEAELAAYTQSLTAPLASTPNGTTNPPNPAPLSNIALPHTPNLNPATTAMLNDTTFLIDTALNLPPNPPHAQLQKVLAMSNWVQGRLSAAAATTTTTTTTTINPTINPNITATPTTNMTAKRNPSAALHRAVRLSSQLYCRAIQTRQPLASVARPQDALDLVEAVRAVQGGIWDGTCRSGGGGMLRTLVSVLVVVLPVMLGGDFNLEMGSGSGGLRYGDGDGYGYGYGYGGRGLVVAAVVRLAMVDWPGAVRVLGRVVRLQAWLRGAVGGG
;
A
#
# COMPACT_ATOMS: atom_id res chain seq x y z
N MET A 1 -36.70 4.03 10.05
CA MET A 1 -35.54 4.14 9.14
C MET A 1 -35.06 2.78 8.59
N ILE A 2 -35.13 1.67 9.33
CA ILE A 2 -34.61 0.36 8.87
C ILE A 2 -35.49 -0.35 7.81
N GLY A 3 -36.72 0.11 7.56
CA GLY A 3 -37.68 -0.59 6.68
C GLY A 3 -37.79 -0.10 5.24
N ASP A 4 -37.17 1.03 4.89
CA ASP A 4 -37.20 1.54 3.51
C ASP A 4 -35.87 1.25 2.81
N PRO A 5 -35.84 0.35 1.80
CA PRO A 5 -34.65 0.02 1.05
C PRO A 5 -33.92 1.26 0.50
N ALA A 6 -34.66 2.24 -0.02
CA ALA A 6 -34.08 3.42 -0.65
C ALA A 6 -33.28 4.29 0.34
N ILE A 7 -33.74 4.38 1.59
CA ILE A 7 -33.04 5.10 2.66
C ILE A 7 -31.89 4.24 3.19
N SER A 8 -32.12 2.93 3.37
CA SER A 8 -31.11 2.02 3.93
C SER A 8 -29.90 1.82 3.01
N THR A 9 -30.05 2.03 1.69
CA THR A 9 -28.98 1.95 0.71
C THR A 9 -28.59 3.30 0.12
N SER A 10 -28.94 4.42 0.78
CA SER A 10 -28.58 5.76 0.29
C SER A 10 -27.05 5.95 0.23
N ASP A 11 -26.57 6.97 -0.49
CA ASP A 11 -25.13 7.22 -0.61
C ASP A 11 -24.53 7.54 0.76
N GLU A 12 -25.28 8.26 1.59
CA GLU A 12 -24.92 8.60 2.97
C GLU A 12 -24.85 7.34 3.84
N ALA A 13 -25.83 6.43 3.71
CA ALA A 13 -25.84 5.18 4.46
C ALA A 13 -24.64 4.30 4.09
N ILE A 14 -24.38 4.10 2.80
CA ILE A 14 -23.24 3.31 2.32
C ILE A 14 -21.92 4.00 2.71
N THR A 15 -21.83 5.33 2.59
CA THR A 15 -20.66 6.10 3.02
C THR A 15 -20.38 5.92 4.50
N ALA A 16 -21.43 5.92 5.35
CA ALA A 16 -21.28 5.69 6.78
C ALA A 16 -20.71 4.29 7.06
N VAL A 17 -21.21 3.25 6.40
CA VAL A 17 -20.70 1.87 6.59
C VAL A 17 -19.26 1.72 6.06
N VAL A 18 -18.95 2.26 4.89
CA VAL A 18 -17.56 2.27 4.37
C VAL A 18 -16.61 3.03 5.30
N THR A 19 -17.09 4.11 5.94
CA THR A 19 -16.30 4.84 6.95
C THR A 19 -16.03 3.97 8.18
N LEU A 20 -16.99 3.15 8.61
CA LEU A 20 -16.77 2.15 9.68
C LEU A 20 -15.73 1.11 9.27
N VAL A 21 -15.78 0.59 8.03
CA VAL A 21 -14.76 -0.33 7.50
C VAL A 21 -13.36 0.31 7.58
N LEU A 22 -13.21 1.54 7.09
CA LEU A 22 -11.92 2.25 7.12
C LEU A 22 -11.45 2.55 8.54
N ASN A 23 -12.38 2.86 9.44
CA ASN A 23 -12.08 3.04 10.86
C ASN A 23 -11.60 1.73 11.49
N ASP A 24 -12.23 0.60 11.18
CA ASP A 24 -11.81 -0.71 11.69
C ASP A 24 -10.45 -1.15 11.11
N LEU A 25 -10.17 -0.83 9.85
CA LEU A 25 -8.82 -1.00 9.29
C LEU A 25 -7.77 -0.18 10.05
N CYS A 26 -8.14 0.99 10.57
CA CYS A 26 -7.23 1.83 11.34
C CYS A 26 -7.08 1.38 12.80
N PHE A 27 -8.17 1.01 13.47
CA PHE A 27 -8.26 0.90 14.92
C PHE A 27 -8.97 -0.36 15.43
N GLY A 28 -9.69 -1.07 14.57
CA GLY A 28 -10.63 -2.10 14.96
C GLY A 28 -10.06 -3.51 15.04
N GLU A 29 -10.94 -4.42 15.46
CA GLU A 29 -10.74 -5.87 15.45
C GLU A 29 -11.14 -6.46 14.09
N THR A 30 -10.49 -7.57 13.71
CA THR A 30 -10.69 -8.23 12.42
C THR A 30 -12.10 -8.80 12.23
N GLN A 31 -12.81 -9.12 13.32
CA GLN A 31 -14.17 -9.66 13.24
C GLN A 31 -15.19 -8.59 12.82
N ALA A 32 -15.16 -7.41 13.46
CA ALA A 32 -16.04 -6.29 13.09
C ALA A 32 -15.81 -5.84 11.65
N LEU A 33 -14.53 -5.82 11.24
CA LEU A 33 -14.13 -5.44 9.90
C LEU A 33 -14.82 -6.27 8.79
N ARG A 34 -14.88 -7.60 8.95
CA ARG A 34 -15.53 -8.47 7.95
C ARG A 34 -17.03 -8.22 7.87
N VAL A 35 -17.70 -8.10 9.01
CA VAL A 35 -19.15 -7.82 9.08
C VAL A 35 -19.47 -6.50 8.37
N HIS A 36 -18.65 -5.47 8.57
CA HIS A 36 -18.87 -4.17 7.91
C HIS A 36 -18.60 -4.22 6.40
N VAL A 37 -17.60 -4.97 5.94
CA VAL A 37 -17.35 -5.14 4.48
C VAL A 37 -18.47 -5.92 3.82
N ASP A 38 -18.92 -7.02 4.42
CA ASP A 38 -20.03 -7.82 3.91
C ASP A 38 -21.32 -6.97 3.85
N GLY A 39 -21.61 -6.22 4.91
CA GLY A 39 -22.74 -5.29 4.95
C GLY A 39 -22.64 -4.19 3.88
N ALA A 40 -21.47 -3.59 3.67
CA ALA A 40 -21.26 -2.62 2.60
C ALA A 40 -21.52 -3.24 1.21
N ARG A 41 -21.04 -4.46 0.97
CA ARG A 41 -21.30 -5.19 -0.28
C ARG A 41 -22.80 -5.44 -0.48
N GLU A 42 -23.50 -5.94 0.54
CA GLU A 42 -24.94 -6.19 0.46
C GLU A 42 -25.72 -4.92 0.13
N MET A 43 -25.40 -3.79 0.76
CA MET A 43 -26.04 -2.51 0.46
C MET A 43 -25.78 -2.04 -0.99
N VAL A 44 -24.55 -2.21 -1.49
CA VAL A 44 -24.20 -1.88 -2.87
C VAL A 44 -24.95 -2.78 -3.87
N MET A 45 -25.07 -4.07 -3.57
CA MET A 45 -25.81 -4.99 -4.44
C MET A 45 -27.32 -4.73 -4.42
N ALA A 46 -27.89 -4.44 -3.25
CA ALA A 46 -29.29 -4.04 -3.12
C ALA A 46 -29.60 -2.75 -3.90
N ARG A 47 -28.61 -1.87 -4.08
CA ARG A 47 -28.72 -0.66 -4.89
C ARG A 47 -28.56 -0.88 -6.41
N GLY A 48 -28.24 -2.10 -6.84
CA GLY A 48 -28.02 -2.41 -8.26
C GLY A 48 -26.54 -2.39 -8.69
N GLY A 49 -25.62 -2.46 -7.73
CA GLY A 49 -24.19 -2.64 -7.97
C GLY A 49 -23.38 -1.32 -7.96
N LEU A 50 -22.07 -1.45 -8.19
CA LEU A 50 -21.11 -0.34 -8.07
C LEU A 50 -21.41 0.85 -9.00
N ALA A 51 -21.93 0.58 -10.19
CA ALA A 51 -22.28 1.62 -11.16
C ALA A 51 -23.53 2.44 -10.77
N ALA A 52 -24.33 1.93 -9.82
CA ALA A 52 -25.55 2.60 -9.33
C ALA A 52 -25.29 3.55 -8.15
N LEU A 53 -24.04 3.62 -7.67
CA LEU A 53 -23.64 4.53 -6.60
C LEU A 53 -23.45 5.96 -7.14
N GLY A 54 -23.87 6.96 -6.35
CA GLY A 54 -23.81 8.36 -6.76
C GLY A 54 -22.41 8.99 -6.61
N GLY A 55 -22.37 10.33 -6.62
CA GLY A 55 -21.17 11.09 -6.24
C GLY A 55 -19.97 10.95 -7.19
N GLN A 56 -20.19 11.04 -8.50
CA GLN A 56 -19.11 10.99 -9.51
C GLN A 56 -18.20 9.75 -9.40
N HIS A 57 -18.79 8.63 -8.98
CA HIS A 57 -18.10 7.35 -8.75
C HIS A 57 -17.12 7.32 -7.56
N ASP A 58 -17.00 8.39 -6.79
CA ASP A 58 -16.06 8.41 -5.65
C ASP A 58 -16.46 7.44 -4.55
N LEU A 59 -17.77 7.29 -4.30
CA LEU A 59 -18.27 6.29 -3.35
C LEU A 59 -17.90 4.86 -3.79
N ALA A 60 -18.06 4.54 -5.07
CA ALA A 60 -17.68 3.22 -5.60
C ALA A 60 -16.18 2.96 -5.48
N LYS A 61 -15.33 3.97 -5.72
CA LYS A 61 -13.88 3.87 -5.47
C LYS A 61 -13.59 3.60 -4.00
N MET A 62 -14.26 4.29 -3.08
CA MET A 62 -14.09 4.11 -1.64
C MET A 62 -14.50 2.71 -1.17
N VAL A 63 -15.65 2.20 -1.63
CA VAL A 63 -16.12 0.83 -1.38
C VAL A 63 -15.06 -0.19 -1.81
N LEU A 64 -14.59 -0.08 -3.06
CA LEU A 64 -13.62 -1.02 -3.62
C LEU A 64 -12.26 -0.94 -2.95
N VAL A 65 -11.81 0.25 -2.56
CA VAL A 65 -10.57 0.43 -1.78
C VAL A 65 -10.68 -0.23 -0.42
N ALA A 66 -11.80 -0.02 0.27
CA ALA A 66 -12.03 -0.58 1.58
C ALA A 66 -12.08 -2.11 1.51
N ASP A 67 -12.73 -2.68 0.48
CA ASP A 67 -12.77 -4.12 0.23
C ASP A 67 -11.37 -4.70 -0.09
N LEU A 68 -10.64 -4.11 -1.04
CA LEU A 68 -9.29 -4.56 -1.40
C LEU A 68 -8.30 -4.43 -0.24
N ALA A 69 -8.34 -3.30 0.49
CA ALA A 69 -7.49 -3.09 1.65
C ALA A 69 -7.82 -4.12 2.74
N THR A 70 -9.10 -4.43 2.97
CA THR A 70 -9.54 -5.48 3.90
C THR A 70 -9.05 -6.85 3.49
N ALA A 71 -9.23 -7.24 2.23
CA ALA A 71 -8.75 -8.51 1.71
C ALA A 71 -7.25 -8.70 1.93
N ILE A 72 -6.46 -7.64 1.74
CA ILE A 72 -5.03 -7.65 2.03
C ILE A 72 -4.80 -7.83 3.53
N ALA A 73 -5.39 -6.94 4.32
CA ALA A 73 -5.32 -6.88 5.77
C ALA A 73 -5.60 -8.21 6.48
N VAL A 74 -6.65 -8.91 6.07
CA VAL A 74 -7.08 -10.17 6.70
C VAL A 74 -6.62 -11.41 5.92
N ASP A 75 -5.79 -11.22 4.89
CA ASP A 75 -5.28 -12.28 4.02
C ASP A 75 -6.39 -13.16 3.42
N THR A 76 -7.45 -12.54 2.89
CA THR A 76 -8.58 -13.23 2.23
C THR A 76 -8.71 -12.84 0.75
N SER A 77 -9.76 -13.33 0.09
CA SER A 77 -10.19 -12.79 -1.20
C SER A 77 -11.03 -11.53 -0.98
N PRO A 78 -11.06 -10.59 -1.95
CA PRO A 78 -11.98 -9.46 -1.92
C PRO A 78 -13.42 -9.94 -2.07
N SER A 79 -14.34 -9.18 -1.50
CA SER A 79 -15.77 -9.45 -1.57
C SER A 79 -16.32 -9.14 -2.97
N PHE A 80 -15.73 -8.16 -3.66
CA PHE A 80 -16.00 -7.90 -5.08
C PHE A 80 -15.08 -8.73 -5.97
N SER A 81 -15.68 -9.46 -6.92
CA SER A 81 -14.96 -10.27 -7.89
C SER A 81 -14.14 -9.42 -8.87
N GLU A 82 -13.13 -10.03 -9.50
CA GLU A 82 -12.35 -9.35 -10.55
C GLU A 82 -13.23 -8.94 -11.74
N ALA A 83 -14.28 -9.70 -12.04
CA ALA A 83 -15.26 -9.36 -13.07
C ALA A 83 -16.08 -8.11 -12.72
N GLU A 84 -16.56 -7.99 -11.47
CA GLU A 84 -17.29 -6.80 -11.00
C GLU A 84 -16.39 -5.55 -11.02
N LEU A 85 -15.14 -5.69 -10.60
CA LEU A 85 -14.15 -4.61 -10.64
C LEU A 85 -13.81 -4.19 -12.08
N ALA A 86 -13.66 -5.15 -12.99
CA ALA A 86 -13.42 -4.89 -14.41
C ALA A 86 -14.62 -4.20 -15.06
N ALA A 87 -15.85 -4.66 -14.80
CA ALA A 87 -17.08 -4.05 -15.29
C ALA A 87 -17.22 -2.60 -14.80
N TYR A 88 -16.96 -2.35 -13.52
CA TYR A 88 -16.95 -0.99 -12.98
C TYR A 88 -15.87 -0.12 -13.65
N THR A 89 -14.65 -0.64 -13.82
CA THR A 89 -13.57 0.11 -14.48
C THR A 89 -13.91 0.47 -15.92
N GLN A 90 -14.55 -0.45 -16.65
CA GLN A 90 -15.07 -0.17 -18.00
C GLN A 90 -16.13 0.93 -17.98
N SER A 91 -17.04 0.92 -16.99
CA SER A 91 -18.08 1.95 -16.85
C SER A 91 -17.51 3.36 -16.68
N LEU A 92 -16.32 3.51 -16.06
CA LEU A 92 -15.62 4.80 -15.94
C LEU A 92 -15.08 5.34 -17.27
N THR A 93 -14.85 4.46 -18.24
CA THR A 93 -14.28 4.80 -19.56
C THR A 93 -15.33 4.94 -20.65
N ALA A 94 -16.55 4.48 -20.41
CA ALA A 94 -17.65 4.67 -21.34
C ALA A 94 -17.92 6.17 -21.49
N PRO A 95 -18.02 6.70 -22.72
CA PRO A 95 -18.51 8.06 -22.93
C PRO A 95 -19.85 8.21 -22.20
N LEU A 96 -20.11 9.34 -21.52
CA LEU A 96 -21.44 9.67 -21.01
C LEU A 96 -22.40 9.77 -22.22
N ALA A 97 -22.89 8.62 -22.67
CA ALA A 97 -23.87 8.53 -23.72
C ALA A 97 -25.22 8.85 -23.09
N SER A 98 -25.84 9.92 -23.57
CA SER A 98 -27.27 10.15 -23.44
C SER A 98 -28.04 8.86 -23.77
N THR A 99 -28.88 8.41 -22.85
CA THR A 99 -29.84 7.30 -23.02
C THR A 99 -30.78 7.51 -24.22
N PRO A 100 -31.48 6.47 -24.73
CA PRO A 100 -31.06 5.08 -24.93
C PRO A 100 -31.51 4.53 -26.32
N ASN A 101 -30.81 3.52 -26.85
CA ASN A 101 -31.41 2.35 -27.52
C ASN A 101 -30.31 1.45 -28.12
N GLY A 102 -30.43 0.14 -27.92
CA GLY A 102 -29.72 -0.86 -28.72
C GLY A 102 -28.82 -1.78 -27.92
N THR A 103 -29.32 -3.01 -27.73
CA THR A 103 -28.60 -4.19 -27.25
C THR A 103 -27.28 -4.43 -28.00
N THR A 104 -26.15 -4.45 -27.29
CA THR A 104 -24.95 -5.17 -27.76
C THR A 104 -24.20 -5.81 -26.58
N ASN A 105 -23.71 -7.02 -26.83
CA ASN A 105 -23.00 -7.87 -25.87
C ASN A 105 -21.81 -7.17 -25.19
N PRO A 106 -21.48 -7.50 -23.93
CA PRO A 106 -20.29 -6.97 -23.29
C PRO A 106 -19.01 -7.53 -23.95
N PRO A 107 -18.03 -6.68 -24.27
CA PRO A 107 -16.72 -7.14 -24.72
C PRO A 107 -15.93 -7.73 -23.55
N ASN A 108 -15.21 -8.81 -23.83
CA ASN A 108 -14.38 -9.58 -22.90
C ASN A 108 -13.41 -8.67 -22.10
N PRO A 109 -13.35 -8.73 -20.75
CA PRO A 109 -12.45 -7.89 -19.97
C PRO A 109 -10.98 -8.24 -20.25
N ALA A 110 -10.18 -7.22 -20.62
CA ALA A 110 -8.73 -7.37 -20.71
C ALA A 110 -8.12 -7.57 -19.30
N PRO A 111 -7.16 -8.49 -19.13
CA PRO A 111 -6.56 -8.75 -17.83
C PRO A 111 -5.72 -7.55 -17.37
N LEU A 112 -5.80 -7.23 -16.07
CA LEU A 112 -5.11 -6.13 -15.38
C LEU A 112 -3.55 -6.26 -15.35
N SER A 113 -2.96 -7.10 -16.21
CA SER A 113 -1.59 -7.61 -16.08
C SER A 113 -0.52 -6.77 -16.77
N ASN A 114 -0.86 -5.86 -17.69
CA ASN A 114 0.09 -5.37 -18.69
C ASN A 114 0.52 -3.90 -18.59
N ILE A 115 0.55 -3.30 -17.39
CA ILE A 115 1.00 -1.89 -17.27
C ILE A 115 2.13 -1.75 -16.25
N ALA A 116 3.34 -1.53 -16.76
CA ALA A 116 4.56 -1.23 -16.01
C ALA A 116 4.35 -0.07 -15.01
N LEU A 117 5.07 -0.09 -13.88
CA LEU A 117 5.15 1.09 -13.00
C LEU A 117 5.82 2.24 -13.77
N PRO A 118 5.28 3.47 -13.68
CA PRO A 118 5.88 4.62 -14.37
C PRO A 118 7.22 5.00 -13.74
N HIS A 119 8.17 5.42 -14.58
CA HIS A 119 9.43 6.01 -14.15
C HIS A 119 9.17 7.22 -13.24
N THR A 120 9.58 7.12 -11.97
CA THR A 120 9.59 8.24 -11.03
C THR A 120 10.85 9.08 -11.28
N PRO A 121 10.75 10.32 -11.78
CA PRO A 121 11.88 11.02 -12.40
C PRO A 121 12.98 11.51 -11.44
N ASN A 122 12.93 11.22 -10.13
CA ASN A 122 13.91 11.73 -9.15
C ASN A 122 14.36 10.70 -8.09
N LEU A 123 14.16 9.40 -8.31
CA LEU A 123 14.68 8.40 -7.38
C LEU A 123 16.17 8.15 -7.60
N ASN A 124 16.89 7.88 -6.50
CA ASN A 124 18.25 7.34 -6.59
C ASN A 124 18.23 6.09 -7.50
N PRO A 125 19.16 5.96 -8.48
CA PRO A 125 19.24 4.81 -9.37
C PRO A 125 19.18 3.45 -8.67
N ALA A 126 19.79 3.33 -7.49
CA ALA A 126 19.73 2.11 -6.67
C ALA A 126 18.30 1.81 -6.18
N THR A 127 17.57 2.83 -5.73
CA THR A 127 16.16 2.69 -5.33
C THR A 127 15.29 2.27 -6.51
N THR A 128 15.48 2.89 -7.67
CA THR A 128 14.76 2.53 -8.91
C THR A 128 15.05 1.10 -9.31
N ALA A 129 16.32 0.67 -9.25
CA ALA A 129 16.69 -0.70 -9.55
C ALA A 129 16.01 -1.70 -8.62
N MET A 130 15.99 -1.44 -7.30
CA MET A 130 15.30 -2.32 -6.33
C MET A 130 13.79 -2.43 -6.60
N LEU A 131 13.13 -1.31 -6.92
CA LEU A 131 11.70 -1.31 -7.28
C LEU A 131 11.43 -2.12 -8.55
N ASN A 132 12.27 -1.94 -9.57
CA ASN A 132 12.16 -2.67 -10.83
C ASN A 132 12.39 -4.17 -10.63
N ASP A 133 13.42 -4.56 -9.88
CA ASP A 133 13.73 -5.95 -9.56
C ASP A 133 12.59 -6.62 -8.80
N THR A 134 12.05 -5.94 -7.78
CA THR A 134 10.93 -6.45 -6.96
C THR A 134 9.65 -6.56 -7.78
N THR A 135 9.39 -5.56 -8.62
CA THR A 135 8.26 -5.57 -9.55
C THR A 135 8.39 -6.72 -10.54
N PHE A 136 9.55 -6.88 -11.16
CA PHE A 136 9.78 -7.97 -12.10
C PHE A 136 9.58 -9.34 -11.42
N LEU A 137 10.06 -9.51 -10.19
CA LEU A 137 9.87 -10.74 -9.42
C LEU A 137 8.39 -11.03 -9.14
N ILE A 138 7.63 -10.04 -8.66
CA ILE A 138 6.19 -10.20 -8.38
C ILE A 138 5.44 -10.54 -9.68
N ASP A 139 5.72 -9.84 -10.78
CA ASP A 139 5.06 -10.13 -12.07
C ASP A 139 5.43 -11.52 -12.59
N THR A 140 6.68 -11.96 -12.39
CA THR A 140 7.07 -13.32 -12.76
C THR A 140 6.30 -14.35 -11.95
N ALA A 141 6.10 -14.13 -10.65
CA ALA A 141 5.31 -15.03 -9.79
C ALA A 141 3.82 -15.04 -10.20
N LEU A 142 3.23 -13.87 -10.46
CA LEU A 142 1.81 -13.73 -10.82
C LEU A 142 1.46 -14.26 -12.21
N ASN A 143 2.43 -14.31 -13.13
CA ASN A 143 2.25 -14.86 -14.48
C ASN A 143 2.47 -16.38 -14.55
N LEU A 144 2.77 -17.04 -13.43
CA LEU A 144 2.81 -18.50 -13.38
C LEU A 144 1.40 -19.08 -13.55
N PRO A 145 1.25 -20.23 -14.24
CA PRO A 145 -0.03 -20.92 -14.29
C PRO A 145 -0.41 -21.44 -12.89
N PRO A 146 -1.70 -21.78 -12.65
CA PRO A 146 -2.19 -22.26 -11.35
C PRO A 146 -1.38 -23.42 -10.75
N ASN A 147 -0.95 -24.35 -11.61
CA ASN A 147 -0.07 -25.46 -11.27
C ASN A 147 1.25 -25.31 -12.04
N PRO A 148 2.17 -24.46 -11.55
CA PRO A 148 3.43 -24.21 -12.26
C PRO A 148 4.30 -25.46 -12.27
N PRO A 149 4.90 -25.83 -13.41
CA PRO A 149 5.94 -26.84 -13.45
C PRO A 149 7.05 -26.51 -12.45
N HIS A 150 7.60 -27.53 -11.79
CA HIS A 150 8.61 -27.36 -10.75
C HIS A 150 9.79 -26.48 -11.22
N ALA A 151 10.22 -26.63 -12.48
CA ALA A 151 11.28 -25.81 -13.06
C ALA A 151 10.95 -24.30 -13.12
N GLN A 152 9.70 -23.93 -13.38
CA GLN A 152 9.29 -22.52 -13.40
C GLN A 152 9.26 -21.94 -11.99
N LEU A 153 8.78 -22.73 -11.01
CA LEU A 153 8.82 -22.32 -9.60
C LEU A 153 10.27 -22.14 -9.13
N GLN A 154 11.17 -23.07 -9.46
CA GLN A 154 12.60 -22.96 -9.14
C GLN A 154 13.23 -21.70 -9.75
N LYS A 155 12.81 -21.29 -10.96
CA LYS A 155 13.26 -20.05 -11.57
C LYS A 155 12.84 -18.82 -10.77
N VAL A 156 11.59 -18.77 -10.27
CA VAL A 156 11.10 -17.69 -9.41
C VAL A 156 11.87 -17.65 -8.08
N LEU A 157 12.12 -18.80 -7.47
CA LEU A 157 12.91 -18.90 -6.24
C LEU A 157 14.36 -18.43 -6.43
N ALA A 158 15.01 -18.87 -7.51
CA ALA A 158 16.36 -18.44 -7.87
C ALA A 158 16.42 -16.92 -8.11
N MET A 159 15.43 -16.36 -8.80
CA MET A 159 15.32 -14.92 -9.01
C MET A 159 15.13 -14.17 -7.69
N SER A 160 14.29 -14.68 -6.79
CA SER A 160 14.11 -14.07 -5.48
C SER A 160 15.39 -14.07 -4.64
N ASN A 161 16.14 -15.17 -4.64
CA ASN A 161 17.46 -15.24 -4.00
C ASN A 161 18.45 -14.22 -4.59
N TRP A 162 18.44 -14.05 -5.91
CA TRP A 162 19.28 -13.07 -6.58
C TRP A 162 18.91 -11.63 -6.19
N VAL A 163 17.62 -11.28 -6.19
CA VAL A 163 17.14 -9.96 -5.74
C VAL A 163 17.54 -9.73 -4.28
N GLN A 164 17.31 -10.70 -3.39
CA GLN A 164 17.66 -10.62 -1.99
C GLN A 164 19.18 -10.40 -1.76
N GLY A 165 20.03 -11.06 -2.55
CA GLY A 165 21.48 -10.85 -2.52
C GLY A 165 21.87 -9.41 -2.87
N ARG A 166 21.25 -8.84 -3.92
CA ARG A 166 21.48 -7.44 -4.31
C ARG A 166 21.00 -6.45 -3.26
N LEU A 167 19.83 -6.68 -2.65
CA LEU A 167 19.30 -5.85 -1.57
C LEU A 167 20.25 -5.84 -0.35
N SER A 168 20.86 -6.99 -0.05
CA SER A 168 21.79 -7.15 1.07
C SER A 168 23.12 -6.44 0.81
N ALA A 169 23.65 -6.53 -0.41
CA ALA A 169 24.87 -5.83 -0.80
C ALA A 169 24.71 -4.30 -0.76
N ALA A 170 23.56 -3.78 -1.22
CA ALA A 170 23.27 -2.34 -1.19
C ALA A 170 23.23 -1.76 0.25
N ALA A 171 22.81 -2.56 1.23
CA ALA A 171 22.81 -2.16 2.64
C ALA A 171 24.23 -1.94 3.18
N ALA A 172 25.19 -2.80 2.80
CA ALA A 172 26.57 -2.71 3.26
C ALA A 172 27.29 -1.44 2.77
N THR A 173 26.98 -0.98 1.56
CA THR A 173 27.60 0.23 0.99
C THR A 173 27.14 1.52 1.69
N THR A 174 25.91 1.54 2.24
CA THR A 174 25.33 2.74 2.84
C THR A 174 25.97 3.07 4.20
N THR A 175 26.49 2.08 4.91
CA THR A 175 27.11 2.26 6.23
C THR A 175 28.52 2.87 6.17
N THR A 176 29.24 2.74 5.05
CA THR A 176 30.67 3.09 4.99
C THR A 176 30.93 4.58 4.74
N THR A 177 29.99 5.31 4.13
CA THR A 177 30.23 6.70 3.69
C THR A 177 30.07 7.76 4.81
N THR A 178 29.70 7.37 6.03
CA THR A 178 29.56 8.30 7.17
C THR A 178 30.76 8.31 8.12
N THR A 179 31.88 7.67 7.75
CA THR A 179 33.12 7.82 8.51
C THR A 179 33.72 9.17 8.15
N THR A 180 33.42 10.17 8.97
CA THR A 180 34.08 11.46 9.02
C THR A 180 35.59 11.27 8.85
N THR A 181 36.16 11.81 7.77
CA THR A 181 37.58 12.09 7.67
C THR A 181 37.90 13.12 8.75
N ILE A 182 38.16 12.65 9.97
CA ILE A 182 38.76 13.44 11.02
C ILE A 182 40.21 13.62 10.57
N ASN A 183 40.48 14.79 9.99
CA ASN A 183 41.83 15.23 9.68
C ASN A 183 42.57 15.36 11.01
N PRO A 184 43.65 14.60 11.29
CA PRO A 184 44.37 14.72 12.55
C PRO A 184 45.34 15.89 12.45
N THR A 185 44.84 17.13 12.54
CA THR A 185 45.70 18.26 12.90
C THR A 185 45.68 18.37 14.42
N ILE A 186 46.71 17.78 15.02
CA ILE A 186 46.99 17.74 16.45
C ILE A 186 47.01 19.18 16.99
N ASN A 187 46.06 19.53 17.85
CA ASN A 187 46.17 20.66 18.76
C ASN A 187 45.70 20.22 20.16
N PRO A 188 46.62 19.98 21.12
CA PRO A 188 46.28 19.34 22.38
C PRO A 188 46.01 20.39 23.45
N ASN A 189 44.92 21.18 23.36
CA ASN A 189 44.43 21.88 24.56
C ASN A 189 43.02 22.50 24.46
N ILE A 190 41.94 21.72 24.25
CA ILE A 190 40.59 22.21 24.60
C ILE A 190 39.73 21.05 25.11
N THR A 191 39.45 21.07 26.42
CA THR A 191 38.37 20.31 27.04
C THR A 191 37.03 20.87 26.55
N ALA A 192 36.46 20.26 25.51
CA ALA A 192 35.14 20.62 25.02
C ALA A 192 34.17 19.45 25.23
N THR A 193 33.15 19.68 26.05
CA THR A 193 31.94 18.88 26.19
C THR A 193 31.29 18.62 24.82
N PRO A 194 30.88 17.38 24.51
CA PRO A 194 30.18 17.09 23.25
C PRO A 194 28.75 17.59 23.34
N THR A 195 28.50 18.81 22.85
CA THR A 195 27.16 19.30 22.57
C THR A 195 26.70 18.66 21.25
N THR A 196 26.03 17.52 21.34
CA THR A 196 25.43 16.81 20.21
C THR A 196 24.31 17.66 19.62
N ASN A 197 24.61 18.46 18.60
CA ASN A 197 23.62 19.14 17.79
C ASN A 197 22.80 18.10 17.00
N MET A 198 21.68 17.64 17.58
CA MET A 198 20.76 16.66 17.01
C MET A 198 19.79 17.26 15.97
N THR A 199 20.32 18.00 14.99
CA THR A 199 19.56 18.42 13.79
C THR A 199 20.30 17.99 12.54
N ALA A 200 20.70 16.71 12.50
CA ALA A 200 21.08 16.06 11.25
C ALA A 200 19.86 16.13 10.30
N LYS A 201 19.97 16.99 9.29
CA LYS A 201 18.98 17.18 8.22
C LYS A 201 18.64 15.81 7.62
N ARG A 202 17.48 15.24 8.00
CA ARG A 202 17.04 13.93 7.49
C ARG A 202 17.03 13.97 5.98
N ASN A 203 17.80 13.10 5.34
CA ASN A 203 17.83 12.99 3.89
C ASN A 203 16.60 12.19 3.43
N PRO A 204 15.58 12.82 2.81
CA PRO A 204 14.34 12.15 2.42
C PRO A 204 14.56 11.02 1.41
N SER A 205 15.58 11.13 0.56
CA SER A 205 15.94 10.09 -0.40
C SER A 205 16.44 8.82 0.30
N ALA A 206 17.17 8.98 1.42
CA ALA A 206 17.63 7.85 2.23
C ALA A 206 16.46 7.14 2.95
N ALA A 207 15.47 7.89 3.43
CA ALA A 207 14.26 7.33 4.05
C ALA A 207 13.46 6.48 3.06
N LEU A 208 13.20 7.01 1.86
CA LEU A 208 12.50 6.27 0.81
C LEU A 208 13.30 5.05 0.34
N HIS A 209 14.62 5.18 0.17
CA HIS A 209 15.49 4.05 -0.15
C HIS A 209 15.40 2.94 0.92
N ARG A 210 15.43 3.30 2.22
CA ARG A 210 15.25 2.36 3.33
C ARG A 210 13.89 1.68 3.26
N ALA A 211 12.82 2.43 3.03
CA ALA A 211 11.45 1.91 2.95
C ALA A 211 11.29 0.90 1.79
N VAL A 212 11.76 1.26 0.59
CA VAL A 212 11.76 0.36 -0.58
C VAL A 212 12.56 -0.90 -0.29
N ARG A 213 13.76 -0.78 0.29
CA ARG A 213 14.59 -1.94 0.60
C ARG A 213 13.89 -2.90 1.57
N LEU A 214 13.27 -2.37 2.63
CA LEU A 214 12.57 -3.16 3.64
C LEU A 214 11.36 -3.90 3.04
N SER A 215 10.53 -3.22 2.24
CA SER A 215 9.38 -3.88 1.59
C SER A 215 9.81 -4.93 0.56
N SER A 216 10.85 -4.64 -0.23
CA SER A 216 11.43 -5.60 -1.18
C SER A 216 11.93 -6.87 -0.49
N GLN A 217 12.56 -6.75 0.68
CA GLN A 217 13.02 -7.90 1.47
C GLN A 217 11.84 -8.76 1.96
N LEU A 218 10.74 -8.13 2.38
CA LEU A 218 9.53 -8.85 2.79
C LEU A 218 8.89 -9.62 1.63
N TYR A 219 8.76 -9.00 0.45
CA TYR A 219 8.28 -9.68 -0.75
C TYR A 219 9.18 -10.86 -1.13
N CYS A 220 10.50 -10.68 -1.12
CA CYS A 220 11.43 -11.77 -1.44
C CYS A 220 11.26 -12.94 -0.46
N ARG A 221 11.22 -12.66 0.85
CA ARG A 221 11.04 -13.71 1.86
C ARG A 221 9.71 -14.45 1.68
N ALA A 222 8.63 -13.74 1.37
CA ALA A 222 7.32 -14.34 1.15
C ALA A 222 7.30 -15.25 -0.08
N ILE A 223 7.89 -14.78 -1.19
CA ILE A 223 7.98 -15.55 -2.43
C ILE A 223 8.89 -16.78 -2.26
N GLN A 224 10.02 -16.65 -1.56
CA GLN A 224 10.95 -17.75 -1.27
C GLN A 224 10.31 -18.86 -0.44
N THR A 225 9.56 -18.47 0.59
CA THR A 225 8.92 -19.42 1.51
C THR A 225 7.56 -19.91 0.98
N ARG A 226 7.02 -19.23 -0.03
CA ARG A 226 5.65 -19.41 -0.54
C ARG A 226 4.63 -19.36 0.61
N GLN A 227 4.75 -18.32 1.43
CA GLN A 227 3.93 -18.10 2.61
C GLN A 227 3.32 -16.69 2.58
N PRO A 228 2.10 -16.48 3.12
CA PRO A 228 1.48 -15.16 3.18
C PRO A 228 2.34 -14.13 3.90
N LEU A 229 2.23 -12.86 3.51
CA LEU A 229 2.99 -11.75 4.10
C LEU A 229 2.84 -11.68 5.63
N ALA A 230 1.64 -11.93 6.16
CA ALA A 230 1.35 -11.95 7.60
C ALA A 230 2.20 -12.98 8.38
N SER A 231 2.53 -14.12 7.75
CA SER A 231 3.30 -15.20 8.39
C SER A 231 4.82 -15.01 8.30
N VAL A 232 5.27 -14.15 7.38
CA VAL A 232 6.68 -13.99 7.01
C VAL A 232 7.30 -12.72 7.59
N ALA A 233 6.49 -11.67 7.70
CA ALA A 233 6.90 -10.39 8.21
C ALA A 233 6.71 -10.34 9.73
N ARG A 234 7.76 -9.89 10.43
CA ARG A 234 7.75 -9.75 11.90
C ARG A 234 7.20 -8.39 12.29
N PRO A 235 6.74 -8.24 13.55
CA PRO A 235 6.38 -6.92 14.07
C PRO A 235 7.44 -5.84 13.87
N GLN A 236 8.71 -6.16 14.16
CA GLN A 236 9.77 -5.18 13.95
C GLN A 236 9.91 -4.76 12.48
N ASP A 237 9.70 -5.68 11.54
CA ASP A 237 9.77 -5.37 10.10
C ASP A 237 8.69 -4.33 9.71
N ALA A 238 7.49 -4.44 10.30
CA ALA A 238 6.39 -3.49 10.09
C ALA A 238 6.66 -2.12 10.72
N LEU A 239 7.22 -2.09 11.93
CA LEU A 239 7.60 -0.83 12.60
C LEU A 239 8.70 -0.10 11.86
N ASP A 240 9.78 -0.80 11.50
CA ASP A 240 10.89 -0.23 10.75
C ASP A 240 10.44 0.35 9.41
N LEU A 241 9.47 -0.33 8.76
CA LEU A 241 8.93 0.13 7.50
C LEU A 241 8.09 1.40 7.66
N VAL A 242 7.16 1.43 8.63
CA VAL A 242 6.36 2.62 8.90
C VAL A 242 7.24 3.79 9.33
N GLU A 243 8.24 3.55 10.17
CA GLU A 243 9.19 4.59 10.57
C GLU A 243 9.95 5.15 9.36
N ALA A 244 10.46 4.27 8.49
CA ALA A 244 11.13 4.68 7.27
C ALA A 244 10.21 5.49 6.36
N VAL A 245 8.95 5.09 6.24
CA VAL A 245 7.94 5.77 5.41
C VAL A 245 7.52 7.12 6.01
N ARG A 246 7.35 7.22 7.34
CA ARG A 246 7.09 8.49 8.04
C ARG A 246 8.24 9.49 7.90
N ALA A 247 9.47 9.00 7.75
CA ALA A 247 10.63 9.85 7.52
C ALA A 247 10.71 10.41 6.08
N VAL A 248 9.84 9.98 5.16
CA VAL A 248 9.69 10.54 3.82
C VAL A 248 8.92 11.86 3.91
N GLN A 249 9.49 12.95 3.38
CA GLN A 249 8.94 14.31 3.50
C GLN A 249 7.49 14.44 2.99
N GLY A 250 6.66 15.26 3.65
CA GLY A 250 5.24 15.49 3.29
C GLY A 250 4.99 15.87 1.83
N GLY A 251 5.85 16.72 1.24
CA GLY A 251 5.71 17.13 -0.17
C GLY A 251 5.79 15.98 -1.18
N ILE A 252 6.34 14.83 -0.79
CA ILE A 252 6.34 13.60 -1.58
C ILE A 252 4.94 12.95 -1.61
N TRP A 253 4.21 13.01 -0.50
CA TRP A 253 2.85 12.51 -0.37
C TRP A 253 1.82 13.39 -1.07
N ASP A 254 2.10 14.69 -1.13
CA ASP A 254 1.12 15.67 -1.61
C ASP A 254 0.94 15.68 -3.12
N GLY A 255 1.79 14.97 -3.88
CA GLY A 255 1.72 14.96 -5.34
C GLY A 255 1.93 16.32 -5.98
N THR A 256 2.24 17.36 -5.20
CA THR A 256 2.45 18.76 -5.62
C THR A 256 3.73 18.97 -6.42
N CYS A 257 4.54 17.92 -6.60
CA CYS A 257 5.56 17.90 -7.65
C CYS A 257 4.86 18.05 -9.02
N ARG A 258 4.86 19.28 -9.54
CA ARG A 258 4.21 19.79 -10.76
C ARG A 258 4.43 18.99 -12.07
N SER A 259 5.12 17.86 -12.07
CA SER A 259 5.40 17.05 -13.27
C SER A 259 5.34 15.52 -13.06
N GLY A 260 4.33 15.00 -12.34
CA GLY A 260 4.07 13.54 -12.29
C GLY A 260 3.95 12.91 -10.89
N GLY A 261 3.37 13.64 -9.92
CA GLY A 261 3.28 13.24 -8.51
C GLY A 261 2.66 11.86 -8.21
N GLY A 262 1.82 11.31 -9.10
CA GLY A 262 1.18 10.01 -8.89
C GLY A 262 2.17 8.83 -8.76
N GLY A 263 3.33 8.89 -9.42
CA GLY A 263 4.30 7.79 -9.40
C GLY A 263 4.88 7.50 -8.01
N MET A 264 5.09 8.53 -7.19
CA MET A 264 5.69 8.35 -5.87
C MET A 264 4.66 7.91 -4.82
N LEU A 265 3.42 8.41 -4.90
CA LEU A 265 2.33 7.91 -4.06
C LEU A 265 2.05 6.42 -4.33
N ARG A 266 2.04 6.00 -5.60
CA ARG A 266 1.95 4.57 -5.97
C ARG A 266 3.07 3.74 -5.33
N THR A 267 4.29 4.26 -5.36
CA THR A 267 5.47 3.61 -4.76
C THR A 267 5.33 3.48 -3.25
N LEU A 268 4.88 4.55 -2.57
CA LEU A 268 4.69 4.53 -1.12
C LEU A 268 3.59 3.56 -0.70
N VAL A 269 2.48 3.52 -1.43
CA VAL A 269 1.41 2.56 -1.16
C VAL A 269 1.88 1.13 -1.43
N SER A 270 2.59 0.86 -2.54
CA SER A 270 3.09 -0.50 -2.83
C SER A 270 4.11 -0.99 -1.81
N VAL A 271 4.83 -0.06 -1.16
CA VAL A 271 5.75 -0.30 -0.05
C VAL A 271 4.96 -0.55 1.24
N LEU A 272 4.01 0.32 1.60
CA LEU A 272 3.27 0.25 2.87
C LEU A 272 2.28 -0.91 2.96
N VAL A 273 1.64 -1.25 1.86
CA VAL A 273 0.57 -2.26 1.85
C VAL A 273 1.07 -3.65 2.25
N VAL A 274 2.38 -3.90 2.13
CA VAL A 274 3.05 -5.16 2.49
C VAL A 274 2.90 -5.52 3.97
N VAL A 275 2.83 -4.50 4.83
CA VAL A 275 2.80 -4.69 6.28
C VAL A 275 1.39 -4.59 6.85
N LEU A 276 0.39 -4.27 6.02
CA LEU A 276 -1.01 -4.23 6.43
C LEU A 276 -1.48 -5.56 7.07
N PRO A 277 -1.14 -6.75 6.51
CA PRO A 277 -1.53 -8.02 7.13
C PRO A 277 -0.91 -8.25 8.51
N VAL A 278 0.34 -7.83 8.68
CA VAL A 278 1.09 -7.97 9.94
C VAL A 278 0.51 -7.08 11.03
N MET A 279 0.14 -5.86 10.65
CA MET A 279 -0.38 -4.90 11.60
C MET A 279 -1.71 -5.34 12.20
N LEU A 280 -2.53 -6.11 11.49
CA LEU A 280 -3.83 -6.60 11.97
C LEU A 280 -3.76 -7.97 12.67
N GLY A 281 -2.76 -8.79 12.38
CA GLY A 281 -2.64 -10.16 12.89
C GLY A 281 -2.01 -10.33 14.27
N GLY A 282 -1.62 -9.25 14.97
CA GLY A 282 -1.04 -9.34 16.31
C GLY A 282 -1.59 -8.27 17.26
N ASP A 283 -1.15 -8.33 18.53
CA ASP A 283 -1.32 -7.29 19.57
C ASP A 283 -0.54 -6.01 19.21
N PHE A 284 -0.62 -5.60 17.94
CA PHE A 284 -0.09 -4.38 17.36
C PHE A 284 -0.89 -3.13 17.78
N ASN A 285 -1.70 -3.25 18.84
CA ASN A 285 -1.99 -2.13 19.69
C ASN A 285 -0.74 -1.84 20.52
N LEU A 286 0.33 -1.42 19.85
CA LEU A 286 1.29 -0.57 20.51
C LEU A 286 0.47 0.68 20.88
N GLU A 287 0.05 0.73 22.13
CA GLU A 287 0.23 1.93 22.94
C GLU A 287 1.67 2.39 22.65
N MET A 288 1.87 3.10 21.53
CA MET A 288 3.01 3.98 21.40
C MET A 288 2.79 4.93 22.55
N GLY A 289 3.53 4.64 23.63
CA GLY A 289 3.13 5.03 24.96
C GLY A 289 2.68 6.47 24.98
N SER A 290 1.70 6.73 25.82
CA SER A 290 1.42 8.06 26.40
C SER A 290 2.65 8.61 27.16
N GLY A 291 3.85 8.46 26.61
CA GLY A 291 5.00 9.30 26.87
C GLY A 291 4.62 10.67 26.36
N SER A 292 4.00 11.42 27.26
CA SER A 292 3.69 12.83 27.27
C SER A 292 4.96 13.70 27.20
N GLY A 293 5.93 13.28 26.38
CA GLY A 293 7.01 14.10 25.86
C GLY A 293 6.48 14.89 24.68
N GLY A 294 5.69 15.92 24.97
CA GLY A 294 5.26 16.91 23.99
C GLY A 294 6.49 17.56 23.34
N LEU A 295 6.90 17.03 22.18
CA LEU A 295 7.68 17.80 21.22
C LEU A 295 6.77 18.94 20.76
N ARG A 296 6.90 20.09 21.44
CA ARG A 296 6.39 21.38 20.96
C ARG A 296 6.93 21.60 19.55
N TYR A 297 6.15 21.23 18.54
CA TYR A 297 6.30 21.79 17.21
C TYR A 297 6.01 23.28 17.36
N GLY A 298 7.05 24.09 17.19
CA GLY A 298 6.98 25.53 17.33
C GLY A 298 5.96 26.13 16.36
N ASP A 299 5.33 27.20 16.84
CA ASP A 299 4.36 28.05 16.15
C ASP A 299 4.73 28.26 14.68
N GLY A 300 3.95 27.62 13.82
CA GLY A 300 3.96 27.83 12.39
C GLY A 300 2.64 27.31 11.86
N ASP A 301 1.79 28.22 11.40
CA ASP A 301 0.36 28.05 11.06
C ASP A 301 0.07 27.11 9.87
N GLY A 302 0.93 26.12 9.62
CA GLY A 302 0.64 25.03 8.71
C GLY A 302 -0.26 24.03 9.42
N TYR A 303 -1.42 23.74 8.82
CA TYR A 303 -2.34 22.65 9.19
C TYR A 303 -1.60 21.34 9.45
N GLY A 304 -1.09 21.19 10.68
CA GLY A 304 -0.43 20.02 11.16
C GLY A 304 -1.52 19.01 11.48
N TYR A 305 -1.80 18.12 10.53
CA TYR A 305 -2.50 16.88 10.82
C TYR A 305 -1.75 16.22 11.98
N GLY A 306 -2.30 16.30 13.20
CA GLY A 306 -1.72 15.67 14.37
C GLY A 306 -1.54 14.18 14.07
N TYR A 307 -0.29 13.74 13.97
CA TYR A 307 0.10 12.37 13.60
C TYR A 307 -0.16 11.38 14.75
N GLY A 308 -1.36 11.40 15.34
CA GLY A 308 -1.84 10.39 16.27
C GLY A 308 -2.30 9.10 15.58
N TYR A 309 -2.28 9.05 14.25
CA TYR A 309 -2.56 7.83 13.51
C TYR A 309 -1.42 6.83 13.71
N GLY A 310 -1.73 5.72 14.38
CA GLY A 310 -0.88 4.53 14.41
C GLY A 310 -0.48 4.08 13.00
N GLY A 311 0.46 3.14 12.90
CA GLY A 311 0.98 2.69 11.60
C GLY A 311 -0.12 2.31 10.59
N ARG A 312 -1.21 1.69 11.08
CA ARG A 312 -2.40 1.33 10.29
C ARG A 312 -3.07 2.54 9.63
N GLY A 313 -3.32 3.60 10.40
CA GLY A 313 -3.98 4.81 9.87
C GLY A 313 -3.17 5.50 8.78
N LEU A 314 -1.83 5.46 8.86
CA LEU A 314 -0.96 5.95 7.78
C LEU A 314 -1.16 5.14 6.48
N VAL A 315 -1.23 3.81 6.58
CA VAL A 315 -1.44 2.94 5.41
C VAL A 315 -2.81 3.19 4.80
N VAL A 316 -3.86 3.21 5.61
CA VAL A 316 -5.23 3.43 5.14
C VAL A 316 -5.36 4.80 4.48
N ALA A 317 -4.86 5.86 5.10
CA ALA A 317 -4.86 7.20 4.53
C ALA A 317 -4.11 7.26 3.19
N ALA A 318 -2.95 6.60 3.09
CA ALA A 318 -2.19 6.53 1.84
C ALA A 318 -2.95 5.81 0.73
N VAL A 319 -3.59 4.68 1.05
CA VAL A 319 -4.37 3.89 0.09
C VAL A 319 -5.59 4.67 -0.41
N VAL A 320 -6.36 5.25 0.51
CA VAL A 320 -7.53 6.09 0.18
C VAL A 320 -7.10 7.27 -0.69
N ARG A 321 -6.02 7.97 -0.31
CA ARG A 321 -5.50 9.08 -1.10
C ARG A 321 -5.07 8.66 -2.50
N LEU A 322 -4.40 7.51 -2.64
CA LEU A 322 -4.02 6.99 -3.96
C LEU A 322 -5.24 6.73 -4.83
N ALA A 323 -6.32 6.18 -4.27
CA ALA A 323 -7.53 5.90 -5.02
C ALA A 323 -8.26 7.17 -5.47
N MET A 324 -8.22 8.23 -4.67
CA MET A 324 -8.82 9.51 -5.03
C MET A 324 -8.01 10.26 -6.09
N VAL A 325 -6.69 10.23 -5.99
CA VAL A 325 -5.79 10.96 -6.93
C VAL A 325 -5.55 10.17 -8.21
N ASP A 326 -5.55 8.84 -8.13
CA ASP A 326 -5.06 7.96 -9.18
C ASP A 326 -5.68 6.56 -9.08
N TRP A 327 -6.98 6.51 -9.33
CA TRP A 327 -7.79 5.28 -9.28
C TRP A 327 -7.16 4.09 -10.02
N PRO A 328 -6.72 4.21 -11.30
CA PRO A 328 -6.09 3.09 -12.00
C PRO A 328 -4.79 2.62 -11.34
N GLY A 329 -4.04 3.55 -10.72
CA GLY A 329 -2.86 3.24 -9.91
C GLY A 329 -3.21 2.45 -8.65
N ALA A 330 -4.24 2.86 -7.92
CA ALA A 330 -4.70 2.18 -6.71
C ALA A 330 -5.15 0.75 -7.00
N VAL A 331 -6.04 0.56 -7.98
CA VAL A 331 -6.54 -0.78 -8.39
C VAL A 331 -5.38 -1.69 -8.76
N ARG A 332 -4.41 -1.17 -9.52
CA ARG A 332 -3.23 -1.95 -9.91
C ARG A 332 -2.39 -2.37 -8.73
N VAL A 333 -2.07 -1.44 -7.82
CA VAL A 333 -1.21 -1.73 -6.66
C VAL A 333 -1.91 -2.72 -5.72
N LEU A 334 -3.16 -2.43 -5.34
CA LEU A 334 -3.91 -3.27 -4.40
C LEU A 334 -4.26 -4.64 -5.00
N GLY A 335 -4.79 -4.67 -6.23
CA GLY A 335 -5.14 -5.91 -6.90
C GLY A 335 -3.94 -6.82 -7.15
N ARG A 336 -2.75 -6.25 -7.39
CA ARG A 336 -1.50 -7.02 -7.49
C ARG A 336 -1.12 -7.68 -6.16
N VAL A 337 -1.28 -6.98 -5.05
CA VAL A 337 -0.97 -7.51 -3.70
C VAL A 337 -1.96 -8.61 -3.33
N VAL A 338 -3.26 -8.40 -3.57
CA VAL A 338 -4.30 -9.43 -3.38
C VAL A 338 -3.99 -10.69 -4.18
N ARG A 339 -3.69 -10.55 -5.48
CA ARG A 339 -3.33 -11.71 -6.33
C ARG A 339 -2.06 -12.39 -5.84
N LEU A 340 -1.08 -11.63 -5.36
CA LEU A 340 0.15 -12.20 -4.81
C LEU A 340 -0.14 -12.99 -3.54
N GLN A 341 -0.97 -12.47 -2.64
CA GLN A 341 -1.38 -13.21 -1.44
C GLN A 341 -2.15 -14.49 -1.79
N ALA A 342 -3.07 -14.44 -2.75
CA ALA A 342 -3.74 -15.64 -3.25
C ALA A 342 -2.75 -16.68 -3.82
N TRP A 343 -1.75 -16.23 -4.58
CA TRP A 343 -0.67 -17.08 -5.08
C TRP A 343 0.18 -17.69 -3.95
N LEU A 344 0.51 -16.90 -2.94
CA LEU A 344 1.29 -17.32 -1.76
C LEU A 344 0.53 -18.38 -0.94
N ARG A 345 -0.80 -18.26 -0.81
CA ARG A 345 -1.65 -19.27 -0.17
C ARG A 345 -1.76 -20.58 -0.95
N GLY A 346 -1.27 -20.62 -2.19
CA GLY A 346 -1.47 -21.75 -3.10
C GLY A 346 -2.90 -21.86 -3.61
N ALA A 347 -3.72 -20.80 -3.47
CA ALA A 347 -5.14 -20.78 -3.83
C ALA A 347 -5.39 -20.63 -5.34
N VAL A 348 -4.39 -20.88 -6.19
CA VAL A 348 -4.54 -20.69 -7.63
C VAL A 348 -5.18 -21.95 -8.22
N GLY A 349 -6.50 -21.93 -8.40
CA GLY A 349 -7.23 -23.04 -9.06
C GLY A 349 -8.75 -23.05 -8.96
N GLY A 350 -9.44 -21.93 -8.71
CA GLY A 350 -10.91 -21.91 -8.68
C GLY A 350 -11.47 -20.53 -8.96
N GLY A 351 -11.42 -20.11 -10.22
CA GLY A 351 -12.19 -19.00 -10.77
C GLY A 351 -12.93 -19.49 -12.00
#